data_AF-A0AAW3ZTE8-F1
#
_entry.id   AF-A0AAW3ZTE8-F1
#
_cell.length_a   1.000
_cell.length_b   1.000
_cell.length_c   1.000
_cell.angle_alpha   90.00
_cell.angle_beta   90.00
_cell.angle_gamma   90.00
#
_symmetry.space_group_name_H-M   'P 1'
#
loop_
_entity.id
_entity.type
_entity.pdbx_description
1 polymer ?
#
loop_
_entity_poly.entity_id
_entity_poly.type
_entity_poly.pdbx_seq_one_letter_code
_entity_poly.pdbx_strand_id
1 'polypeptide(L)'
;MESNYIEILRKNDLLREISDPVDINLEIAHISYIEVKKPDSKALLFTNVTDKNGKKYPPVLTNIFGSKRAVEIILKAHPDAIADEISALLKPKKPKNFMEKIDFMSYLFGLRNVFTKRLKERGECQDVAYFDDAVNLNDLPALKTWELDGGAFITMGQVYTQSLDGELQNLGMYRLQVYDKNRLGMHWQIHKDGANFFNEYKHAGCKMPVSVAIGGDPLYIWCGQAPLPKGIFELLLYGFIRKSPARLVKSLTNEIYVPHDADFVIEGFVDTDKFELEGPFGDHTGFYTPIEPFPVMDVTAITHKKEPVFHATVVGKPPLEDKYMGWATERIFLPLLRTTVPELIDYNMPENGVFHNLILAKLNAIYPGHAKQAMHAFWGVGQMSFVKHAIFVDQNAPGLGDYEAISDLVLNRFGEKSILISEGVCDQLDHASPNSCYGGKLGIDATVDCSDNAPVLLSDKELLDKFQSVSKKILELKQYKTNTKNPICVIKFGKNENVSSIFEKLLKFKENFRILIFVGVENRIENAYMLLWRVVNNIDAMRDIYIKDGVFCVDATSKNELEGYTREWPKQTDCTKDIVYDLIKRGVIKDEPELFEKFEIFG
;
A
#
# COMPACT_ATOMS: atom_id res chain seq x y z
N MET A 1 12.48 -11.00 -28.74
CA MET A 1 11.11 -10.46 -28.75
C MET A 1 10.80 -10.01 -27.34
N GLU A 2 10.98 -8.72 -27.04
CA GLU A 2 10.40 -8.17 -25.82
C GLU A 2 8.89 -8.35 -25.91
N SER A 3 8.31 -8.92 -24.86
CA SER A 3 6.97 -9.46 -24.92
C SER A 3 5.98 -8.35 -24.62
N ASN A 4 5.10 -8.03 -25.58
CA ASN A 4 3.97 -7.15 -25.33
C ASN A 4 3.10 -7.77 -24.21
N TYR A 5 3.13 -7.17 -23.02
CA TYR A 5 2.44 -7.70 -21.84
C TYR A 5 0.92 -7.71 -21.97
N ILE A 6 0.35 -6.79 -22.75
CA ILE A 6 -1.08 -6.80 -23.08
C ILE A 6 -1.46 -8.10 -23.80
N GLU A 7 -0.65 -8.52 -24.78
CA GLU A 7 -0.87 -9.81 -25.47
C GLU A 7 -0.68 -11.02 -24.56
N ILE A 8 0.28 -10.97 -23.62
CA ILE A 8 0.47 -12.04 -22.65
C ILE A 8 -0.76 -12.17 -21.75
N LEU A 9 -1.25 -11.05 -21.20
CA LEU A 9 -2.43 -11.04 -20.34
C LEU A 9 -3.67 -11.51 -21.11
N ARG A 10 -3.85 -11.05 -22.35
CA ARG A 10 -4.94 -11.51 -23.23
C ARG A 10 -4.91 -13.02 -23.46
N LYS A 11 -3.74 -13.59 -23.76
CA LYS A 11 -3.58 -15.04 -23.97
C LYS A 11 -3.82 -15.88 -22.71
N ASN A 12 -3.70 -15.30 -21.52
CA ASN A 12 -3.93 -15.97 -20.25
C ASN A 12 -5.31 -15.69 -19.65
N ASP A 13 -6.22 -15.03 -20.40
CA ASP A 13 -7.54 -14.59 -19.92
C ASP A 13 -7.48 -13.64 -18.70
N LEU A 14 -6.44 -12.82 -18.62
CA LEU A 14 -6.21 -11.85 -17.53
C LEU A 14 -6.39 -10.40 -17.98
N LEU A 15 -6.93 -10.19 -19.19
CA LEU A 15 -7.18 -8.88 -19.76
C LEU A 15 -8.65 -8.77 -20.16
N ARG A 16 -9.28 -7.67 -19.78
CA ARG A 16 -10.57 -7.24 -20.30
C ARG A 16 -10.39 -5.93 -21.05
N GLU A 17 -10.84 -5.89 -22.29
CA GLU A 17 -10.80 -4.70 -23.13
C GLU A 17 -12.15 -3.98 -23.07
N ILE A 18 -12.12 -2.65 -22.90
CA ILE A 18 -13.30 -1.79 -22.81
C ILE A 18 -13.20 -0.76 -23.94
N SER A 19 -14.13 -0.85 -24.89
CA SER A 19 -14.18 0.01 -26.09
C SER A 19 -15.25 1.10 -26.01
N ASP A 20 -16.17 0.99 -25.04
CA ASP A 20 -17.09 2.07 -24.69
C ASP A 20 -16.31 3.34 -24.34
N PRO A 21 -16.79 4.53 -24.75
CA PRO A 21 -16.23 5.80 -24.30
C PRO A 21 -16.22 5.86 -22.77
N VAL A 22 -15.07 6.19 -22.19
CA VAL A 22 -14.91 6.38 -20.74
C VAL A 22 -14.13 7.65 -20.44
N ASP A 23 -14.51 8.33 -19.36
CA ASP A 23 -13.86 9.58 -18.91
C ASP A 23 -12.62 9.29 -18.03
N ILE A 24 -11.53 10.03 -18.24
CA ILE A 24 -10.37 10.08 -17.33
C ILE A 24 -10.70 10.65 -15.95
N ASN A 25 -11.81 11.36 -15.84
CA ASN A 25 -12.35 11.87 -14.59
C ASN A 25 -13.36 10.87 -14.02
N LEU A 26 -12.95 10.15 -12.97
CA LEU A 26 -13.74 9.22 -12.16
C LEU A 26 -14.18 7.92 -12.84
N GLU A 27 -14.59 7.92 -14.12
CA GLU A 27 -15.14 6.70 -14.73
C GLU A 27 -14.11 5.56 -14.80
N ILE A 28 -12.94 5.79 -15.42
CA ILE A 28 -11.88 4.77 -15.48
C ILE A 28 -11.53 4.27 -14.08
N ALA A 29 -11.40 5.20 -13.12
CA ALA A 29 -11.06 4.86 -11.74
C ALA A 29 -12.13 3.98 -11.07
N HIS A 30 -13.41 4.33 -11.18
CA HIS A 30 -14.50 3.56 -10.56
C HIS A 30 -14.62 2.17 -11.19
N ILE A 31 -14.42 2.05 -12.50
CA ILE A 31 -14.41 0.75 -13.18
C ILE A 31 -13.27 -0.12 -12.63
N SER A 32 -12.04 0.41 -12.55
CA SER A 32 -10.88 -0.32 -12.04
C SER A 32 -11.01 -0.68 -10.56
N TYR A 33 -11.54 0.23 -9.75
CA TYR A 33 -11.79 0.04 -8.32
C TYR A 33 -12.78 -1.09 -8.04
N ILE A 34 -13.83 -1.22 -8.86
CA ILE A 34 -14.81 -2.30 -8.76
C ILE A 34 -14.24 -3.62 -9.31
N GLU A 35 -13.51 -3.58 -10.42
CA GLU A 35 -12.94 -4.78 -11.04
C GLU A 35 -11.99 -5.54 -10.10
N VAL A 36 -11.08 -4.83 -9.43
CA VAL A 36 -10.07 -5.46 -8.56
C VAL A 36 -10.64 -6.14 -7.32
N LYS A 37 -11.89 -5.80 -6.96
CA LYS A 37 -12.63 -6.42 -5.84
C LYS A 37 -13.23 -7.78 -6.21
N LYS A 38 -13.20 -8.15 -7.49
CA LYS A 38 -13.71 -9.44 -7.96
C LYS A 38 -12.71 -10.56 -7.72
N PRO A 39 -13.18 -11.78 -7.38
CA PRO A 39 -12.30 -12.94 -7.24
C PRO A 39 -11.49 -13.26 -8.50
N ASP A 40 -12.03 -12.99 -9.68
CA ASP A 40 -11.46 -13.21 -11.01
C ASP A 40 -10.99 -11.92 -11.69
N SER A 41 -10.61 -10.91 -10.89
CA SER A 41 -10.11 -9.60 -11.32
C SER A 41 -9.12 -9.67 -12.49
N LYS A 42 -9.35 -8.84 -13.50
CA LYS A 42 -8.53 -8.74 -14.71
C LYS A 42 -7.91 -7.35 -14.86
N ALA A 43 -6.77 -7.29 -15.56
CA ALA A 43 -6.26 -6.02 -16.07
C ALA A 43 -7.27 -5.42 -17.05
N LEU A 44 -7.39 -4.10 -17.06
CA LEU A 44 -8.36 -3.38 -17.89
C LEU A 44 -7.64 -2.51 -18.90
N LEU A 45 -7.89 -2.76 -20.19
CA LEU A 45 -7.43 -1.92 -21.29
C LEU A 45 -8.60 -1.09 -21.83
N PHE A 46 -8.55 0.21 -21.62
CA PHE A 46 -9.52 1.18 -22.14
C PHE A 46 -9.02 1.73 -23.47
N THR A 47 -9.73 1.45 -24.56
CA THR A 47 -9.28 1.81 -25.92
C THR A 47 -9.93 3.08 -26.46
N ASN A 48 -10.95 3.60 -25.79
CA ASN A 48 -11.68 4.82 -26.16
C ASN A 48 -11.74 5.80 -24.98
N VAL A 49 -10.58 6.33 -24.64
CA VAL A 49 -10.40 7.23 -23.49
C VAL A 49 -10.69 8.67 -23.90
N THR A 50 -11.54 9.34 -23.12
CA THR A 50 -11.99 10.71 -23.37
C THR A 50 -11.93 11.58 -22.12
N ASP A 51 -12.04 12.91 -22.28
CA ASP A 51 -12.45 13.81 -21.21
C ASP A 51 -13.90 14.27 -21.40
N LYS A 52 -14.44 14.98 -20.41
CA LYS A 52 -15.76 15.65 -20.48
C LYS A 52 -15.99 16.57 -21.68
N ASN A 53 -14.93 17.02 -22.36
CA ASN A 53 -15.02 17.89 -23.55
C ASN A 53 -14.96 17.09 -24.86
N GLY A 54 -14.86 15.76 -24.78
CA GLY A 54 -14.74 14.87 -25.93
C GLY A 54 -13.33 14.80 -26.53
N LYS A 55 -12.30 15.34 -25.84
CA LYS A 55 -10.91 15.16 -26.25
C LYS A 55 -10.54 13.68 -26.12
N LYS A 56 -9.90 13.12 -27.15
CA LYS A 56 -9.43 11.73 -27.14
C LYS A 56 -8.00 11.62 -26.64
N TYR A 57 -7.71 10.53 -25.97
CA TYR A 57 -6.39 10.20 -25.44
C TYR A 57 -5.89 8.83 -25.92
N PRO A 58 -4.59 8.54 -25.78
CA PRO A 58 -4.06 7.19 -25.93
C PRO A 58 -4.76 6.18 -24.99
N PRO A 59 -4.72 4.87 -25.31
CA PRO A 59 -5.30 3.84 -24.45
C PRO A 59 -4.73 3.87 -23.03
N VAL A 60 -5.57 3.55 -22.05
CA VAL A 60 -5.18 3.45 -20.64
C VAL A 60 -5.23 2.00 -20.18
N LEU A 61 -4.18 1.54 -19.51
CA LEU A 61 -4.09 0.21 -18.90
C LEU A 61 -4.07 0.34 -17.38
N THR A 62 -4.97 -0.36 -16.70
CA THR A 62 -5.04 -0.38 -15.22
C THR A 62 -5.14 -1.81 -14.69
N ASN A 63 -4.97 -1.96 -13.37
CA ASN A 63 -5.16 -3.23 -12.67
C ASN A 63 -4.24 -4.35 -13.21
N ILE A 64 -3.04 -3.98 -13.69
CA ILE A 64 -2.12 -4.92 -14.34
C ILE A 64 -1.58 -5.98 -13.38
N PHE A 65 -1.51 -5.64 -12.08
CA PHE A 65 -1.17 -6.54 -10.99
C PHE A 65 -2.41 -7.13 -10.31
N GLY A 66 -3.60 -7.02 -10.91
CA GLY A 66 -4.90 -7.32 -10.29
C GLY A 66 -5.18 -8.78 -9.90
N SER A 67 -4.20 -9.68 -10.00
CA SER A 67 -4.31 -11.05 -9.49
C SER A 67 -2.93 -11.66 -9.23
N LYS A 68 -2.87 -12.68 -8.35
CA LYS A 68 -1.64 -13.47 -8.12
C LYS A 68 -1.07 -14.03 -9.43
N ARG A 69 -1.95 -14.51 -10.31
CA ARG A 69 -1.55 -15.08 -11.60
C ARG A 69 -0.92 -14.03 -12.51
N ALA A 70 -1.46 -12.81 -12.55
CA ALA A 70 -0.86 -11.70 -13.29
C ALA A 70 0.53 -11.35 -12.74
N VAL A 71 0.67 -11.27 -11.42
CA VAL A 71 1.96 -11.02 -10.75
C VAL A 71 2.99 -12.11 -11.08
N GLU A 72 2.64 -13.40 -11.02
CA GLU A 72 3.53 -14.50 -11.39
C GLU A 72 3.99 -14.43 -12.86
N ILE A 73 3.08 -14.08 -13.77
CA ILE A 73 3.40 -13.90 -15.19
C ILE A 73 4.38 -12.73 -15.37
N ILE A 74 4.14 -11.62 -14.66
CA ILE A 74 5.04 -10.47 -14.68
C ILE A 74 6.38 -10.85 -14.07
N LEU A 75 6.44 -11.58 -12.96
CA LEU A 75 7.70 -12.03 -12.35
C LEU A 75 8.39 -13.15 -13.15
N LYS A 76 7.66 -13.86 -14.01
CA LYS A 76 8.06 -15.12 -14.68
C LYS A 76 8.40 -16.25 -13.71
N ALA A 77 7.93 -16.14 -12.47
CA ALA A 77 8.17 -17.10 -11.40
C ALA A 77 7.15 -16.88 -10.26
N HIS A 78 7.00 -17.89 -9.41
CA HIS A 78 6.33 -17.71 -8.12
C HIS A 78 7.24 -16.86 -7.19
N PRO A 79 6.70 -15.93 -6.40
CA PRO A 79 7.49 -15.09 -5.48
C PRO A 79 8.43 -15.88 -4.55
N ASP A 80 7.98 -17.01 -4.01
CA ASP A 80 8.81 -17.86 -3.14
C ASP A 80 10.04 -18.43 -3.87
N ALA A 81 9.96 -18.70 -5.18
CA ALA A 81 11.12 -19.17 -5.94
C ALA A 81 12.20 -18.08 -6.04
N ILE A 82 11.81 -16.81 -6.15
CA ILE A 82 12.72 -15.67 -6.12
C ILE A 82 13.30 -15.49 -4.71
N ALA A 83 12.49 -15.70 -3.67
CA ALA A 83 12.94 -15.67 -2.28
C ALA A 83 13.99 -16.77 -1.99
N ASP A 84 13.82 -17.97 -2.55
CA ASP A 84 14.80 -19.05 -2.44
C ASP A 84 16.14 -18.68 -3.09
N GLU A 85 16.11 -18.02 -4.24
CA GLU A 85 17.33 -17.49 -4.89
C GLU A 85 18.04 -16.43 -4.03
N ILE A 86 17.28 -15.51 -3.42
CA ILE A 86 17.84 -14.51 -2.48
C ILE A 86 18.43 -15.20 -1.24
N SER A 87 17.75 -16.23 -0.71
CA SER A 87 18.24 -17.01 0.43
C SER A 87 19.58 -17.69 0.12
N ALA A 88 19.74 -18.20 -1.10
CA ALA A 88 20.99 -18.80 -1.56
C ALA A 88 22.14 -17.78 -1.64
N LEU A 89 21.85 -16.51 -1.98
CA LEU A 89 22.83 -15.41 -1.96
C LEU A 89 23.26 -15.03 -0.55
N LEU A 90 22.34 -15.02 0.41
CA LEU A 90 22.62 -14.65 1.80
C LEU A 90 23.44 -15.71 2.54
N LYS A 91 23.29 -16.98 2.18
CA LYS A 91 24.01 -18.12 2.77
C LYS A 91 24.71 -18.94 1.69
N PRO A 92 25.73 -18.40 1.03
CA PRO A 92 26.41 -19.10 -0.05
C PRO A 92 27.06 -20.37 0.50
N LYS A 93 26.62 -21.53 0.02
CA LYS A 93 27.26 -22.81 0.36
C LYS A 93 28.65 -22.84 -0.27
N LYS A 94 29.69 -23.07 0.53
CA LYS A 94 31.03 -23.30 -0.02
C LYS A 94 31.02 -24.57 -0.88
N PRO A 95 31.31 -24.49 -2.19
CA PRO A 95 31.28 -25.66 -3.06
C PRO A 95 32.38 -26.65 -2.65
N LYS A 96 32.00 -27.91 -2.42
CA LYS A 96 32.87 -28.96 -1.90
C LYS A 96 33.49 -29.81 -3.01
N ASN A 97 32.80 -29.99 -4.13
CA ASN A 97 33.25 -30.81 -5.26
C ASN A 97 33.37 -30.00 -6.57
N PHE A 98 33.95 -30.62 -7.61
CA PHE A 98 34.22 -29.95 -8.89
C PHE A 98 32.94 -29.51 -9.62
N MET A 99 31.87 -30.31 -9.57
CA MET A 99 30.59 -29.97 -10.19
C MET A 99 29.96 -28.74 -9.52
N GLU A 100 29.92 -28.71 -8.18
CA GLU A 100 29.42 -27.57 -7.41
C GLU A 100 30.23 -26.29 -7.67
N LYS A 101 31.54 -26.40 -7.96
CA LYS A 101 32.36 -25.24 -8.35
C LYS A 101 31.97 -24.71 -9.73
N ILE A 102 31.66 -25.59 -10.68
CA ILE A 102 31.17 -25.20 -12.01
C ILE A 102 29.80 -24.53 -11.87
N ASP A 103 28.89 -25.11 -11.09
CA ASP A 103 27.55 -24.55 -10.86
C ASP A 103 27.63 -23.18 -10.19
N PHE A 104 28.50 -23.02 -9.19
CA PHE A 104 28.75 -21.73 -8.53
C PHE A 104 29.34 -20.69 -9.49
N MET A 105 30.25 -21.08 -10.38
CA MET A 105 30.83 -20.19 -11.39
C MET A 105 29.79 -19.76 -12.44
N SER A 106 28.99 -20.70 -12.91
CA SER A 106 27.86 -20.43 -13.82
C SER A 106 26.85 -19.49 -13.18
N TYR A 107 26.54 -19.69 -11.90
CA TYR A 107 25.68 -18.82 -11.11
C TYR A 107 26.24 -17.40 -10.98
N LEU A 108 27.52 -17.24 -10.60
CA LEU A 108 28.19 -15.95 -10.57
C LEU A 108 28.20 -15.27 -11.94
N PHE A 109 28.41 -16.03 -13.01
CA PHE A 109 28.37 -15.51 -14.37
C PHE A 109 26.97 -15.02 -14.74
N GLY A 110 25.91 -15.70 -14.30
CA GLY A 110 24.53 -15.25 -14.45
C GLY A 110 24.24 -13.89 -13.80
N LEU A 111 24.91 -13.58 -12.68
CA LEU A 111 24.76 -12.28 -11.99
C LEU A 111 25.23 -11.09 -12.83
N ARG A 112 26.01 -11.29 -13.90
CA ARG A 112 26.37 -10.19 -14.81
C ARG A 112 25.13 -9.54 -15.46
N ASN A 113 24.04 -10.29 -15.59
CA ASN A 113 22.80 -9.83 -16.20
C ASN A 113 21.96 -8.96 -15.25
N VAL A 114 22.37 -8.84 -13.98
CA VAL A 114 21.76 -7.96 -12.97
C VAL A 114 22.03 -6.49 -13.30
N PHE A 115 23.22 -6.17 -13.81
CA PHE A 115 23.63 -4.80 -14.09
C PHE A 115 22.90 -4.21 -15.29
N THR A 116 22.49 -2.96 -15.19
CA THR A 116 21.78 -2.26 -16.27
C THR A 116 22.68 -2.07 -17.50
N LYS A 117 22.07 -1.97 -18.68
CA LYS A 117 22.75 -1.75 -19.94
C LYS A 117 22.34 -0.40 -20.52
N ARG A 118 23.26 0.56 -20.51
CA ARG A 118 23.09 1.85 -21.20
C ARG A 118 23.28 1.66 -22.70
N LEU A 119 22.26 2.02 -23.49
CA LEU A 119 22.28 2.00 -24.94
C LEU A 119 22.85 3.33 -25.46
N LYS A 120 23.48 3.28 -26.64
CA LYS A 120 24.01 4.47 -27.33
C LYS A 120 23.02 5.06 -28.34
N GLU A 121 22.02 4.26 -28.73
CA GLU A 121 20.97 4.63 -29.67
C GLU A 121 19.75 5.20 -28.94
N ARG A 122 18.83 5.80 -29.70
CA ARG A 122 17.54 6.27 -29.17
C ARG A 122 16.67 5.07 -28.79
N GLY A 123 15.90 5.23 -27.73
CA GLY A 123 14.92 4.23 -27.29
C GLY A 123 13.61 4.37 -28.06
N GLU A 124 12.78 3.32 -28.02
CA GLU A 124 11.40 3.36 -28.52
C GLU A 124 10.61 4.50 -27.85
N CYS A 125 10.87 4.74 -26.57
CA CYS A 125 10.27 5.80 -25.77
C CYS A 125 10.56 7.23 -26.27
N GLN A 126 11.46 7.38 -27.24
CA GLN A 126 11.89 8.66 -27.81
C GLN A 126 11.45 8.84 -29.27
N ASP A 127 10.57 7.99 -29.80
CA ASP A 127 10.12 8.07 -31.20
C ASP A 127 9.42 9.40 -31.53
N VAL A 128 8.58 9.88 -30.61
CA VAL A 128 7.91 11.19 -30.67
C VAL A 128 8.38 12.02 -29.49
N ALA A 129 8.68 13.30 -29.71
CA ALA A 129 9.21 14.18 -28.67
C ALA A 129 8.66 15.61 -28.82
N TYR A 130 8.21 16.17 -27.70
CA TYR A 130 7.80 17.57 -27.55
C TYR A 130 8.72 18.24 -26.54
N PHE A 131 9.15 19.47 -26.84
CA PHE A 131 10.10 20.23 -26.03
C PHE A 131 9.53 21.60 -25.67
N ASP A 132 9.95 22.13 -24.53
CA ASP A 132 9.70 23.50 -24.06
C ASP A 132 8.23 23.92 -24.25
N ASP A 133 7.94 24.91 -25.08
CA ASP A 133 6.59 25.47 -25.25
C ASP A 133 5.56 24.47 -25.81
N ALA A 134 6.03 23.41 -26.50
CA ALA A 134 5.18 22.35 -27.05
C ALA A 134 4.81 21.27 -26.03
N VAL A 135 5.41 21.30 -24.82
CA VAL A 135 5.04 20.41 -23.72
C VAL A 135 3.65 20.74 -23.21
N ASN A 136 2.82 19.70 -23.06
CA ASN A 136 1.52 19.81 -22.44
C ASN A 136 1.12 18.51 -21.72
N LEU A 137 1.26 18.51 -20.39
CA LEU A 137 0.84 17.40 -19.52
C LEU A 137 -0.65 17.07 -19.64
N ASN A 138 -1.50 18.03 -20.03
CA ASN A 138 -2.93 17.78 -20.23
C ASN A 138 -3.24 16.93 -21.49
N ASP A 139 -2.23 16.59 -22.29
CA ASP A 139 -2.33 15.62 -23.40
C ASP A 139 -2.12 14.17 -22.92
N LEU A 140 -1.70 13.96 -21.67
CA LEU A 140 -1.63 12.65 -21.03
C LEU A 140 -2.97 12.32 -20.36
N PRO A 141 -3.46 11.08 -20.41
CA PRO A 141 -4.69 10.66 -19.73
C PRO A 141 -4.45 10.40 -18.23
N ALA A 142 -3.87 11.37 -17.53
CA ALA A 142 -3.77 11.34 -16.07
C ALA A 142 -5.19 11.32 -15.47
N LEU A 143 -5.40 10.48 -14.45
CA LEU A 143 -6.73 10.22 -13.91
C LEU A 143 -7.03 11.16 -12.75
N LYS A 144 -8.28 11.64 -12.65
CA LYS A 144 -8.84 12.06 -11.38
C LYS A 144 -9.61 10.89 -10.79
N THR A 145 -9.15 10.35 -9.67
CA THR A 145 -9.60 9.05 -9.15
C THR A 145 -10.85 9.18 -8.29
N TRP A 146 -10.85 10.14 -7.38
CA TRP A 146 -11.92 10.36 -6.42
C TRP A 146 -12.53 11.76 -6.54
N GLU A 147 -13.79 11.89 -6.11
CA GLU A 147 -14.57 13.13 -6.24
C GLU A 147 -13.84 14.34 -5.64
N LEU A 148 -13.27 14.16 -4.44
CA LEU A 148 -12.61 15.24 -3.71
C LEU A 148 -11.14 15.41 -4.08
N ASP A 149 -10.56 14.59 -4.95
CA ASP A 149 -9.15 14.75 -5.36
C ASP A 149 -8.92 16.16 -5.93
N GLY A 150 -7.79 16.76 -5.55
CA GLY A 150 -7.40 18.12 -5.92
C GLY A 150 -7.11 18.33 -7.40
N GLY A 151 -7.01 17.26 -8.19
CA GLY A 151 -6.73 17.31 -9.62
C GLY A 151 -6.53 15.93 -10.23
N ALA A 152 -5.91 15.90 -11.41
CA ALA A 152 -5.48 14.66 -12.05
C ALA A 152 -4.09 14.27 -11.53
N PHE A 153 -3.89 12.97 -11.36
CA PHE A 153 -2.65 12.39 -10.86
C PHE A 153 -2.12 11.33 -11.81
N ILE A 154 -0.80 11.32 -11.98
CA ILE A 154 -0.08 10.18 -12.55
C ILE A 154 0.21 9.23 -11.37
N THR A 155 -0.45 8.07 -11.36
CA THR A 155 -0.38 7.11 -10.25
C THR A 155 0.62 5.98 -10.46
N MET A 156 1.06 5.74 -11.70
CA MET A 156 2.08 4.75 -12.07
C MET A 156 3.34 5.39 -12.69
N GLY A 157 3.72 6.57 -12.18
CA GLY A 157 4.94 7.26 -12.58
C GLY A 157 6.18 6.61 -11.96
N GLN A 158 7.05 6.05 -12.81
CA GLN A 158 8.38 5.56 -12.46
C GLN A 158 9.34 6.74 -12.42
N VAL A 159 9.68 7.24 -11.23
CA VAL A 159 10.50 8.44 -11.07
C VAL A 159 11.96 8.07 -10.90
N TYR A 160 12.77 8.49 -11.87
CA TYR A 160 14.21 8.26 -11.92
C TYR A 160 14.96 9.50 -11.45
N THR A 161 15.83 9.28 -10.47
CA THR A 161 16.67 10.32 -9.86
C THR A 161 18.08 9.80 -9.64
N GLN A 162 19.04 10.70 -9.39
CA GLN A 162 20.43 10.34 -9.10
C GLN A 162 21.07 11.31 -8.12
N SER A 163 22.11 10.87 -7.41
CA SER A 163 22.98 11.72 -6.60
C SER A 163 23.64 12.83 -7.41
N LEU A 164 24.14 13.87 -6.73
CA LEU A 164 24.74 15.03 -7.40
C LEU A 164 25.93 14.68 -8.32
N ASP A 165 26.73 13.67 -7.96
CA ASP A 165 27.84 13.15 -8.77
C ASP A 165 27.42 12.13 -9.85
N GLY A 166 26.16 11.70 -9.85
CA GLY A 166 25.62 10.69 -10.76
C GLY A 166 26.00 9.24 -10.45
N GLU A 167 26.72 8.95 -9.35
CA GLU A 167 27.18 7.59 -9.01
C GLU A 167 26.04 6.70 -8.48
N LEU A 168 25.13 7.27 -7.69
CA LEU A 168 23.95 6.57 -7.17
C LEU A 168 22.70 6.94 -7.98
N GLN A 169 21.88 5.94 -8.29
CA GLN A 169 20.60 6.13 -8.96
C GLN A 169 19.48 5.51 -8.14
N ASN A 170 18.28 6.08 -8.28
CA ASN A 170 17.06 5.58 -7.67
C ASN A 170 15.93 5.56 -8.69
N LEU A 171 15.10 4.53 -8.61
CA LEU A 171 13.79 4.42 -9.21
C LEU A 171 12.78 4.30 -8.06
N GLY A 172 11.88 5.29 -7.94
CA GLY A 172 10.78 5.27 -7.00
C GLY A 172 9.43 5.36 -7.68
N MET A 173 8.40 4.81 -7.03
CA MET A 173 7.01 5.05 -7.41
C MET A 173 6.42 6.16 -6.52
N TYR A 174 5.97 7.25 -7.14
CA TYR A 174 5.34 8.37 -6.44
C TYR A 174 4.09 8.83 -7.21
N ARG A 175 3.07 9.30 -6.50
CA ARG A 175 1.96 10.01 -7.13
C ARG A 175 2.42 11.40 -7.56
N LEU A 176 1.98 11.84 -8.73
CA LEU A 176 2.40 13.12 -9.31
C LEU A 176 1.18 13.94 -9.72
N GLN A 177 0.95 15.07 -9.07
CA GLN A 177 -0.18 15.94 -9.39
C GLN A 177 0.10 16.77 -10.64
N VAL A 178 -0.81 16.74 -11.61
CA VAL A 178 -0.75 17.61 -12.79
C VAL A 178 -1.38 18.96 -12.42
N TYR A 179 -0.56 20.01 -12.29
CA TYR A 179 -1.05 21.36 -11.96
C TYR A 179 -1.50 22.12 -13.22
N ASP A 180 -0.71 22.03 -14.29
CA ASP A 180 -1.02 22.64 -15.59
C ASP A 180 -0.24 21.97 -16.72
N LYS A 181 -0.04 22.67 -17.86
CA LYS A 181 0.62 22.13 -19.05
C LYS A 181 2.07 21.70 -18.82
N ASN A 182 2.81 22.26 -17.85
CA ASN A 182 4.24 21.95 -17.69
C ASN A 182 4.74 21.96 -16.24
N ARG A 183 3.84 22.03 -15.25
CA ARG A 183 4.18 21.87 -13.83
C ARG A 183 3.62 20.57 -13.27
N LEU A 184 4.50 19.74 -12.72
CA LEU A 184 4.18 18.43 -12.17
C LEU A 184 4.63 18.34 -10.70
N GLY A 185 3.71 18.06 -9.78
CA GLY A 185 4.01 17.89 -8.36
C GLY A 185 4.77 16.60 -8.06
N MET A 186 5.74 16.66 -7.15
CA MET A 186 6.63 15.56 -6.79
C MET A 186 6.37 15.15 -5.32
N HIS A 187 5.46 14.20 -5.08
CA HIS A 187 5.15 13.72 -3.74
C HIS A 187 6.26 12.79 -3.21
N TRP A 188 7.42 13.34 -2.87
CA TRP A 188 8.50 12.61 -2.22
C TRP A 188 8.31 12.62 -0.71
N GLN A 189 7.82 11.50 -0.18
CA GLN A 189 7.76 11.29 1.26
C GLN A 189 9.17 11.34 1.88
N ILE A 190 9.26 11.88 3.09
CA ILE A 190 10.51 12.25 3.76
C ILE A 190 11.52 11.09 3.94
N HIS A 191 11.04 9.84 3.95
CA HIS A 191 11.86 8.64 4.19
C HIS A 191 12.37 7.96 2.91
N LYS A 192 12.11 8.54 1.72
CA LYS A 192 12.42 7.93 0.42
C LYS A 192 13.74 8.47 -0.15
N ASP A 193 14.42 7.69 -0.98
CA ASP A 193 15.73 8.07 -1.53
C ASP A 193 15.69 9.32 -2.41
N GLY A 194 14.61 9.55 -3.16
CA GLY A 194 14.41 10.81 -3.90
C GLY A 194 14.47 12.06 -3.00
N ALA A 195 13.97 11.99 -1.76
CA ALA A 195 14.05 13.09 -0.80
C ALA A 195 15.49 13.30 -0.29
N ASN A 196 16.29 12.23 -0.17
CA ASN A 196 17.71 12.35 0.18
C ASN A 196 18.48 13.09 -0.92
N PHE A 197 18.30 12.69 -2.18
CA PHE A 197 18.93 13.38 -3.31
C PHE A 197 18.44 14.83 -3.42
N PHE A 198 17.13 15.08 -3.30
CA PHE A 198 16.61 16.45 -3.28
C PHE A 198 17.34 17.35 -2.28
N ASN A 199 17.60 16.84 -1.07
CA ASN A 199 18.37 17.56 -0.06
C ASN A 199 19.82 17.79 -0.49
N GLU A 200 20.49 16.84 -1.15
CA GLU A 200 21.85 17.05 -1.71
C GLU A 200 21.88 18.22 -2.71
N TYR A 201 20.97 18.22 -3.69
CA TYR A 201 20.87 19.31 -4.68
C TYR A 201 20.53 20.65 -4.02
N LYS A 202 19.68 20.62 -2.99
CA LYS A 202 19.32 21.81 -2.20
C LYS A 202 20.53 22.42 -1.49
N HIS A 203 21.33 21.59 -0.81
CA HIS A 203 22.57 22.07 -0.18
C HIS A 203 23.57 22.61 -1.20
N ALA A 204 23.59 22.06 -2.41
CA ALA A 204 24.43 22.54 -3.51
C ALA A 204 23.87 23.81 -4.21
N GLY A 205 22.63 24.22 -3.89
CA GLY A 205 21.99 25.39 -4.50
C GLY A 205 21.73 25.24 -6.00
N CYS A 206 21.43 24.02 -6.45
CA CYS A 206 21.18 23.74 -7.86
C CYS A 206 19.86 22.98 -8.07
N LYS A 207 19.37 23.00 -9.31
CA LYS A 207 18.15 22.26 -9.68
C LYS A 207 18.46 20.77 -9.82
N MET A 208 17.52 19.95 -9.38
CA MET A 208 17.64 18.49 -9.47
C MET A 208 17.04 17.99 -10.79
N PRO A 209 17.79 17.25 -11.64
CA PRO A 209 17.23 16.62 -12.82
C PRO A 209 16.34 15.44 -12.42
N VAL A 210 15.16 15.34 -13.05
CA VAL A 210 14.20 14.26 -12.81
C VAL A 210 13.63 13.80 -14.15
N SER A 211 13.50 12.48 -14.30
CA SER A 211 12.77 11.88 -15.42
C SER A 211 11.73 10.89 -14.91
N VAL A 212 10.52 10.97 -15.43
CA VAL A 212 9.39 10.10 -15.07
C VAL A 212 9.02 9.23 -16.25
N ALA A 213 9.14 7.91 -16.14
CA ALA A 213 8.68 6.98 -17.15
C ALA A 213 7.30 6.41 -16.80
N ILE A 214 6.49 6.10 -17.81
CA ILE A 214 5.19 5.46 -17.66
C ILE A 214 5.11 4.34 -18.69
N GLY A 215 4.63 3.16 -18.28
CA GLY A 215 4.55 1.98 -19.15
C GLY A 215 5.87 1.20 -19.27
N GLY A 216 6.04 0.48 -20.38
CA GLY A 216 7.11 -0.49 -20.59
C GLY A 216 6.90 -1.82 -19.87
N ASP A 217 7.99 -2.56 -19.59
CA ASP A 217 7.90 -3.79 -18.81
C ASP A 217 7.32 -3.51 -17.40
N PRO A 218 6.18 -4.12 -17.02
CA PRO A 218 5.53 -3.85 -15.73
C PRO A 218 6.43 -4.12 -14.52
N LEU A 219 7.46 -4.95 -14.64
CA LEU A 219 8.37 -5.19 -13.53
C LEU A 219 9.15 -3.93 -13.11
N TYR A 220 9.34 -2.94 -13.98
CA TYR A 220 9.93 -1.66 -13.55
C TYR A 220 9.08 -1.01 -12.45
N ILE A 221 7.75 -1.03 -12.59
CA ILE A 221 6.80 -0.50 -11.59
C ILE A 221 6.97 -1.25 -10.26
N TRP A 222 6.96 -2.58 -10.28
CA TRP A 222 7.07 -3.37 -9.05
C TRP A 222 8.45 -3.22 -8.39
N CYS A 223 9.52 -3.12 -9.16
CA CYS A 223 10.86 -2.86 -8.64
C CYS A 223 10.97 -1.50 -7.96
N GLY A 224 10.32 -0.46 -8.50
CA GLY A 224 10.34 0.90 -7.92
C GLY A 224 9.63 1.05 -6.57
N GLN A 225 8.83 0.07 -6.16
CA GLN A 225 8.24 0.03 -4.80
C GLN A 225 8.90 -1.00 -3.88
N ALA A 226 9.80 -1.83 -4.40
CA ALA A 226 10.41 -2.91 -3.63
C ALA A 226 11.30 -2.36 -2.50
N PRO A 227 11.23 -2.89 -1.26
CA PRO A 227 11.97 -2.38 -0.10
C PRO A 227 13.43 -2.84 -0.11
N LEU A 228 14.20 -2.40 -1.10
CA LEU A 228 15.62 -2.71 -1.20
C LEU A 228 16.44 -1.99 -0.12
N PRO A 229 17.59 -2.57 0.29
CA PRO A 229 18.56 -1.86 1.11
C PRO A 229 19.01 -0.55 0.46
N LYS A 230 19.20 0.49 1.29
CA LYS A 230 19.62 1.82 0.86
C LYS A 230 20.88 1.75 -0.03
N GLY A 231 20.85 2.48 -1.14
CA GLY A 231 21.96 2.59 -2.08
C GLY A 231 22.02 1.48 -3.14
N ILE A 232 21.11 0.51 -3.12
CA ILE A 232 20.96 -0.47 -4.21
C ILE A 232 19.98 0.08 -5.24
N PHE A 233 20.45 0.26 -6.47
CA PHE A 233 19.57 0.69 -7.56
C PHE A 233 18.52 -0.39 -7.90
N GLU A 234 17.25 0.00 -7.94
CA GLU A 234 16.10 -0.90 -8.03
C GLU A 234 16.09 -1.72 -9.33
N LEU A 235 16.64 -1.19 -10.42
CA LEU A 235 16.74 -1.92 -11.68
C LEU A 235 17.75 -3.09 -11.64
N LEU A 236 18.57 -3.19 -10.60
CA LEU A 236 19.35 -4.41 -10.34
C LEU A 236 18.41 -5.58 -9.97
N LEU A 237 17.35 -5.31 -9.20
CA LEU A 237 16.34 -6.32 -8.90
C LEU A 237 15.59 -6.75 -10.16
N TYR A 238 15.32 -5.82 -11.08
CA TYR A 238 14.77 -6.16 -12.40
C TYR A 238 15.69 -7.15 -13.13
N GLY A 239 16.99 -6.86 -13.23
CA GLY A 239 17.95 -7.73 -13.90
C GLY A 239 18.08 -9.11 -13.24
N PHE A 240 17.99 -9.14 -11.90
CA PHE A 240 17.98 -10.37 -11.11
C PHE A 240 16.75 -11.24 -11.38
N ILE A 241 15.55 -10.66 -11.45
CA ILE A 241 14.30 -11.40 -11.68
C ILE A 241 14.20 -11.83 -13.16
N ARG A 242 14.47 -10.90 -14.09
CA ARG A 242 14.36 -11.14 -15.53
C ARG A 242 15.45 -12.04 -16.09
N LYS A 243 16.57 -12.18 -15.36
CA LYS A 243 17.81 -12.80 -15.84
C LYS A 243 18.38 -12.10 -17.07
N SER A 244 18.01 -10.83 -17.29
CA SER A 244 18.45 -9.99 -18.40
C SER A 244 18.51 -8.53 -17.96
N PRO A 245 19.51 -7.76 -18.42
CA PRO A 245 19.72 -6.39 -17.95
C PRO A 245 18.57 -5.46 -18.37
N ALA A 246 18.17 -4.55 -17.48
CA ALA A 246 17.32 -3.42 -17.87
C ALA A 246 18.08 -2.59 -18.92
N ARG A 247 17.44 -2.32 -20.06
CA ARG A 247 18.03 -1.59 -21.18
C ARG A 247 17.61 -0.13 -21.06
N LEU A 248 18.59 0.76 -20.91
CA LEU A 248 18.33 2.17 -20.60
C LEU A 248 18.86 3.08 -21.69
N VAL A 249 18.16 4.18 -21.93
CA VAL A 249 18.58 5.27 -22.81
C VAL A 249 18.69 6.55 -22.01
N LYS A 250 19.57 7.44 -22.44
CA LYS A 250 19.72 8.75 -21.81
C LYS A 250 18.50 9.61 -22.16
N SER A 251 17.95 10.30 -21.17
CA SER A 251 16.94 11.35 -21.36
C SER A 251 17.44 12.40 -22.36
N LEU A 252 16.53 13.06 -23.07
CA LEU A 252 16.88 14.02 -24.12
C LEU A 252 17.32 15.40 -23.58
N THR A 253 16.82 15.80 -22.40
CA THR A 253 17.09 17.14 -21.81
C THR A 253 17.91 17.09 -20.53
N ASN A 254 18.19 15.92 -19.96
CA ASN A 254 18.97 15.77 -18.73
C ASN A 254 19.86 14.50 -18.73
N GLU A 255 20.59 14.29 -17.63
CA GLU A 255 21.58 13.20 -17.50
C GLU A 255 21.01 11.85 -17.06
N ILE A 256 19.70 11.77 -16.76
CA ILE A 256 19.05 10.58 -16.22
C ILE A 256 18.86 9.52 -17.31
N TYR A 257 19.06 8.26 -16.94
CA TYR A 257 18.79 7.11 -17.81
C TYR A 257 17.46 6.45 -17.46
N VAL A 258 16.60 6.26 -18.46
CA VAL A 258 15.26 5.66 -18.32
C VAL A 258 15.12 4.41 -19.21
N PRO A 259 14.17 3.50 -18.94
CA PRO A 259 13.91 2.35 -19.80
C PRO A 259 13.66 2.74 -21.26
N HIS A 260 14.37 2.07 -22.17
CA HIS A 260 14.27 2.32 -23.61
C HIS A 260 12.86 2.02 -24.17
N ASP A 261 12.13 1.16 -23.48
CA ASP A 261 10.81 0.63 -23.82
C ASP A 261 9.67 1.24 -23.00
N ALA A 262 9.88 2.35 -22.28
CA ALA A 262 8.77 3.08 -21.64
C ALA A 262 7.79 3.63 -22.70
N ASP A 263 6.49 3.68 -22.38
CA ASP A 263 5.47 4.20 -23.29
C ASP A 263 5.53 5.73 -23.36
N PHE A 264 5.69 6.40 -22.22
CA PHE A 264 5.91 7.84 -22.10
C PHE A 264 7.12 8.12 -21.19
N VAL A 265 7.80 9.24 -21.44
CA VAL A 265 8.83 9.81 -20.57
C VAL A 265 8.58 11.31 -20.43
N ILE A 266 8.57 11.81 -19.19
CA ILE A 266 8.45 13.22 -18.85
C ILE A 266 9.79 13.64 -18.24
N GLU A 267 10.44 14.64 -18.82
CA GLU A 267 11.79 15.07 -18.41
C GLU A 267 11.77 16.53 -17.93
N GLY A 268 12.44 16.81 -16.83
CA GLY A 268 12.46 18.16 -16.28
C GLY A 268 13.46 18.37 -15.16
N PHE A 269 13.26 19.48 -14.47
CA PHE A 269 14.09 19.90 -13.34
C PHE A 269 13.21 20.36 -12.18
N VAL A 270 13.56 19.92 -10.99
CA VAL A 270 12.95 20.40 -9.75
C VAL A 270 13.82 21.51 -9.16
N ASP A 271 13.19 22.65 -8.94
CA ASP A 271 13.79 23.77 -8.22
C ASP A 271 13.61 23.54 -6.71
N THR A 272 14.72 23.48 -5.97
CA THR A 272 14.73 23.02 -4.57
C THR A 272 14.13 24.03 -3.57
N ASP A 273 13.79 25.22 -4.07
CA ASP A 273 13.11 26.29 -3.35
C ASP A 273 11.64 26.49 -3.76
N LYS A 274 11.14 25.77 -4.78
CA LYS A 274 9.76 25.89 -5.24
C LYS A 274 8.88 24.74 -4.76
N PHE A 275 7.77 25.10 -4.12
CA PHE A 275 6.78 24.17 -3.61
C PHE A 275 5.38 24.64 -3.98
N GLU A 276 4.48 23.69 -4.22
CA GLU A 276 3.05 23.95 -4.42
C GLU A 276 2.22 22.99 -3.56
N LEU A 277 0.99 23.41 -3.25
CA LEU A 277 0.07 22.60 -2.46
C LEU A 277 -0.43 21.42 -3.29
N GLU A 278 -0.18 20.21 -2.80
CA GLU A 278 -0.69 18.97 -3.38
C GLU A 278 -1.98 18.53 -2.69
N GLY A 279 -2.85 17.89 -3.46
CA GLY A 279 -4.02 17.20 -2.92
C GLY A 279 -5.25 18.09 -2.69
N PRO A 280 -6.24 17.61 -1.92
CA PRO A 280 -6.23 16.33 -1.22
C PRO A 280 -6.21 15.16 -2.22
N PHE A 281 -5.77 13.99 -1.79
CA PHE A 281 -5.71 12.79 -2.63
C PHE A 281 -6.18 11.57 -1.84
N GLY A 282 -7.11 10.81 -2.41
CA GLY A 282 -7.56 9.54 -1.83
C GLY A 282 -6.50 8.45 -1.96
N ASP A 283 -5.92 8.03 -0.85
CA ASP A 283 -4.72 7.19 -0.82
C ASP A 283 -5.01 5.71 -0.47
N HIS A 284 -3.99 4.86 -0.51
CA HIS A 284 -4.01 3.42 -0.22
C HIS A 284 -4.51 3.08 1.20
N THR A 285 -4.50 4.05 2.12
CA THR A 285 -5.14 3.90 3.44
C THR A 285 -6.67 3.86 3.34
N GLY A 286 -7.24 4.26 2.21
CA GLY A 286 -8.69 4.42 1.99
C GLY A 286 -9.25 5.75 2.49
N PHE A 287 -8.37 6.70 2.82
CA PHE A 287 -8.71 8.05 3.28
C PHE A 287 -8.08 9.12 2.39
N TYR A 288 -8.69 10.30 2.38
CA TYR A 288 -8.08 11.48 1.77
C TYR A 288 -6.93 11.99 2.62
N THR A 289 -5.79 12.21 1.97
CA THR A 289 -4.62 12.81 2.59
C THR A 289 -4.75 14.32 2.69
N PRO A 290 -4.20 14.95 3.75
CA PRO A 290 -4.23 16.41 3.89
C PRO A 290 -3.49 17.14 2.76
N ILE A 291 -3.84 18.41 2.56
CA ILE A 291 -3.14 19.29 1.62
C ILE A 291 -1.82 19.72 2.23
N GLU A 292 -0.70 19.42 1.57
CA GLU A 292 0.66 19.76 2.03
C GLU A 292 1.51 20.32 0.88
N PRO A 293 2.53 21.15 1.17
CA PRO A 293 3.44 21.67 0.15
C PRO A 293 4.45 20.60 -0.30
N PHE A 294 4.56 20.36 -1.60
CA PHE A 294 5.54 19.45 -2.21
C PHE A 294 6.37 20.13 -3.30
N PRO A 295 7.59 19.64 -3.59
CA PRO A 295 8.40 20.13 -4.70
C PRO A 295 7.68 20.03 -6.05
N VAL A 296 8.02 20.93 -6.96
CA VAL A 296 7.44 20.96 -8.31
C VAL A 296 8.52 20.82 -9.36
N MET A 297 8.26 19.96 -10.34
CA MET A 297 9.09 19.82 -11.52
C MET A 297 8.58 20.75 -12.62
N ASP A 298 9.49 21.59 -13.11
CA ASP A 298 9.34 22.33 -14.36
C ASP A 298 9.64 21.34 -15.51
N VAL A 299 8.63 20.94 -16.28
CA VAL A 299 8.74 19.98 -17.38
C VAL A 299 9.33 20.64 -18.62
N THR A 300 10.34 20.00 -19.20
CA THR A 300 11.10 20.47 -20.38
C THR A 300 10.88 19.61 -21.61
N ALA A 301 10.56 18.33 -21.44
CA ALA A 301 10.21 17.46 -22.54
C ALA A 301 9.16 16.40 -22.14
N ILE A 302 8.34 16.01 -23.12
CA ILE A 302 7.54 14.79 -23.06
C ILE A 302 7.85 14.00 -24.32
N THR A 303 8.30 12.76 -24.16
CA THR A 303 8.57 11.83 -25.25
C THR A 303 7.71 10.57 -25.12
N HIS A 304 7.41 9.91 -26.23
CA HIS A 304 6.63 8.68 -26.20
C HIS A 304 6.89 7.78 -27.41
N LYS A 305 6.50 6.52 -27.28
CA LYS A 305 6.41 5.57 -28.41
C LYS A 305 5.35 5.99 -29.42
N LYS A 306 5.39 5.48 -30.65
CA LYS A 306 4.36 5.79 -31.67
C LYS A 306 2.93 5.42 -31.24
N GLU A 307 2.76 4.26 -30.61
CA GLU A 307 1.48 3.73 -30.15
C GLU A 307 1.56 3.48 -28.64
N PRO A 308 1.58 4.54 -27.81
CA PRO A 308 1.85 4.40 -26.40
C PRO A 308 0.59 3.99 -25.62
N VAL A 309 0.75 3.21 -24.56
CA VAL A 309 -0.32 2.90 -23.61
C VAL A 309 0.00 3.53 -22.26
N PHE A 310 -0.94 4.30 -21.73
CA PHE A 310 -0.76 4.98 -20.45
C PHE A 310 -1.12 4.04 -19.30
N HIS A 311 -0.13 3.70 -18.48
CA HIS A 311 -0.37 2.87 -17.30
C HIS A 311 -0.86 3.74 -16.15
N ALA A 312 -1.93 3.31 -15.49
CA ALA A 312 -2.46 3.96 -14.31
C ALA A 312 -2.96 2.93 -13.30
N THR A 313 -3.09 3.34 -12.05
CA THR A 313 -3.71 2.56 -10.99
C THR A 313 -4.67 3.40 -10.16
N VAL A 314 -5.47 2.72 -9.34
CA VAL A 314 -6.37 3.30 -8.37
C VAL A 314 -5.94 2.82 -6.99
N VAL A 315 -5.83 3.75 -6.05
CA VAL A 315 -5.61 3.51 -4.63
C VAL A 315 -6.80 4.03 -3.82
N GLY A 316 -7.07 3.48 -2.64
CA GLY A 316 -8.32 3.70 -1.90
C GLY A 316 -8.61 2.55 -0.94
N LYS A 317 -9.89 2.32 -0.58
CA LYS A 317 -10.23 1.24 0.36
C LYS A 317 -9.88 -0.14 -0.21
N PRO A 318 -9.29 -1.03 0.61
CA PRO A 318 -8.87 -2.36 0.17
C PRO A 318 -10.05 -3.26 -0.19
N PRO A 319 -9.85 -4.31 -1.00
CA PRO A 319 -8.61 -4.68 -1.69
C PRO A 319 -8.42 -3.85 -2.96
N LEU A 320 -7.17 -3.62 -3.36
CA LEU A 320 -6.75 -3.05 -4.66
C LEU A 320 -5.56 -3.84 -5.23
N GLU A 321 -4.98 -3.41 -6.36
CA GLU A 321 -3.93 -4.19 -7.05
C GLU A 321 -2.64 -4.31 -6.21
N ASP A 322 -2.44 -3.35 -5.31
CA ASP A 322 -1.39 -3.35 -4.29
C ASP A 322 -1.44 -4.58 -3.37
N LYS A 323 -2.61 -5.22 -3.19
CA LYS A 323 -2.76 -6.50 -2.50
C LYS A 323 -1.80 -7.56 -3.04
N TYR A 324 -1.73 -7.67 -4.36
CA TYR A 324 -0.95 -8.71 -5.02
C TYR A 324 0.51 -8.30 -5.17
N MET A 325 0.78 -7.00 -5.34
CA MET A 325 2.14 -6.45 -5.29
C MET A 325 2.76 -6.64 -3.90
N GLY A 326 2.00 -6.34 -2.85
CA GLY A 326 2.35 -6.54 -1.45
C GLY A 326 2.58 -8.01 -1.12
N TRP A 327 1.77 -8.92 -1.64
CA TRP A 327 2.03 -10.37 -1.52
C TRP A 327 3.38 -10.78 -2.12
N ALA A 328 3.73 -10.29 -3.31
CA ALA A 328 5.04 -10.59 -3.89
C ALA A 328 6.19 -10.01 -3.06
N THR A 329 6.05 -8.76 -2.60
CA THR A 329 7.01 -8.12 -1.70
C THR A 329 7.18 -8.91 -0.41
N GLU A 330 6.07 -9.33 0.20
CA GLU A 330 6.02 -10.11 1.43
C GLU A 330 6.91 -11.36 1.33
N ARG A 331 6.68 -12.15 0.27
CA ARG A 331 7.39 -13.40 0.01
C ARG A 331 8.86 -13.19 -0.35
N ILE A 332 9.12 -12.31 -1.34
CA ILE A 332 10.47 -12.08 -1.90
C ILE A 332 11.44 -11.58 -0.83
N PHE A 333 10.97 -10.74 0.10
CA PHE A 333 11.82 -10.11 1.12
C PHE A 333 11.84 -10.85 2.47
N LEU A 334 11.04 -11.90 2.68
CA LEU A 334 11.08 -12.74 3.88
C LEU A 334 12.51 -13.21 4.25
N PRO A 335 13.35 -13.69 3.31
CA PRO A 335 14.73 -14.09 3.62
C PRO A 335 15.58 -12.97 4.20
N LEU A 336 15.39 -11.72 3.73
CA LEU A 336 16.12 -10.57 4.23
C LEU A 336 15.66 -10.21 5.65
N LEU A 337 14.35 -10.24 5.91
CA LEU A 337 13.83 -10.00 7.26
C LEU A 337 14.32 -11.05 8.27
N ARG A 338 14.45 -12.30 7.85
CA ARG A 338 15.04 -13.39 8.65
C ARG A 338 16.52 -13.18 9.00
N THR A 339 17.23 -12.25 8.35
CA THR A 339 18.58 -11.87 8.81
C THR A 339 18.55 -11.03 10.08
N THR A 340 17.44 -10.31 10.31
CA THR A 340 17.20 -9.49 11.50
C THR A 340 16.42 -10.27 12.57
N VAL A 341 15.48 -11.11 12.17
CA VAL A 341 14.69 -11.98 13.07
C VAL A 341 14.84 -13.45 12.63
N PRO A 342 15.92 -14.15 13.05
CA PRO A 342 16.25 -15.49 12.57
C PRO A 342 15.16 -16.54 12.81
N GLU A 343 14.39 -16.40 13.87
CA GLU A 343 13.32 -17.32 14.28
C GLU A 343 11.96 -16.99 13.67
N LEU A 344 11.90 -15.99 12.77
CA LEU A 344 10.72 -15.71 11.96
C LEU A 344 10.47 -16.85 10.97
N ILE A 345 9.40 -17.60 11.22
CA ILE A 345 8.94 -18.67 10.33
C ILE A 345 8.18 -18.06 9.16
N ASP A 346 7.27 -17.14 9.43
CA ASP A 346 6.45 -16.52 8.39
C ASP A 346 5.89 -15.18 8.90
N TYR A 347 5.43 -14.33 7.99
CA TYR A 347 4.62 -13.16 8.32
C TYR A 347 3.57 -12.95 7.25
N ASN A 348 2.47 -12.29 7.61
CA ASN A 348 1.43 -11.92 6.67
C ASN A 348 1.03 -10.45 6.86
N MET A 349 0.81 -9.77 5.75
CA MET A 349 0.35 -8.39 5.66
C MET A 349 -1.06 -8.38 5.05
N PRO A 350 -2.14 -8.53 5.85
CA PRO A 350 -3.51 -8.47 5.35
C PRO A 350 -3.77 -7.16 4.62
N GLU A 351 -4.46 -7.21 3.48
CA GLU A 351 -4.72 -5.99 2.70
C GLU A 351 -5.70 -5.04 3.40
N ASN A 352 -6.70 -5.59 4.09
CA ASN A 352 -7.57 -4.83 4.98
C ASN A 352 -6.91 -4.50 6.32
N GLY A 353 -5.65 -4.91 6.51
CA GLY A 353 -4.71 -4.41 7.49
C GLY A 353 -3.83 -3.26 6.98
N VAL A 354 -4.09 -2.74 5.76
CA VAL A 354 -3.27 -1.73 5.05
C VAL A 354 -1.79 -2.10 5.05
N PHE A 355 -1.50 -3.39 4.95
CA PHE A 355 -0.16 -3.98 4.98
C PHE A 355 0.65 -3.69 6.26
N HIS A 356 1.10 -2.45 6.44
CA HIS A 356 1.91 -2.03 7.58
C HIS A 356 1.05 -1.63 8.79
N ASN A 357 -0.23 -1.30 8.66
CA ASN A 357 -1.03 -1.00 9.87
C ASN A 357 -1.24 -2.26 10.73
N LEU A 358 -1.33 -3.44 10.13
CA LEU A 358 -1.43 -4.72 10.84
C LEU A 358 -0.56 -5.79 10.18
N ILE A 359 0.35 -6.38 10.96
CA ILE A 359 1.11 -7.57 10.57
C ILE A 359 0.82 -8.75 11.49
N LEU A 360 0.70 -9.93 10.91
CA LEU A 360 0.69 -11.21 11.61
C LEU A 360 2.07 -11.86 11.45
N ALA A 361 2.69 -12.33 12.52
CA ALA A 361 4.03 -12.94 12.47
C ALA A 361 4.04 -14.27 13.21
N LYS A 362 4.65 -15.28 12.60
CA LYS A 362 4.81 -16.63 13.15
C LYS A 362 6.26 -16.87 13.55
N LEU A 363 6.48 -17.19 14.82
CA LEU A 363 7.80 -17.32 15.41
C LEU A 363 8.06 -18.72 15.93
N ASN A 364 9.30 -19.19 15.81
CA ASN A 364 9.84 -20.25 16.65
C ASN A 364 10.31 -19.64 17.99
N ALA A 365 9.37 -19.34 18.88
CA ALA A 365 9.66 -18.73 20.17
C ALA A 365 10.35 -19.72 21.12
N ILE A 366 11.69 -19.65 21.19
CA ILE A 366 12.53 -20.57 21.98
C ILE A 366 12.91 -20.10 23.40
N TYR A 367 12.56 -18.87 23.81
CA TYR A 367 12.83 -18.36 25.17
C TYR A 367 11.83 -17.27 25.60
N PRO A 368 11.68 -16.99 26.91
CA PRO A 368 10.78 -15.94 27.41
C PRO A 368 11.08 -14.56 26.81
N GLY A 369 10.04 -13.84 26.37
CA GLY A 369 10.17 -12.50 25.80
C GLY A 369 10.64 -12.44 24.34
N HIS A 370 10.81 -13.58 23.67
CA HIS A 370 11.30 -13.63 22.30
C HIS A 370 10.40 -12.89 21.29
N ALA A 371 9.07 -12.95 21.46
CA ALA A 371 8.14 -12.16 20.64
C ALA A 371 8.37 -10.65 20.80
N LYS A 372 8.68 -10.17 22.01
CA LYS A 372 8.99 -8.76 22.28
C LYS A 372 10.30 -8.32 21.62
N GLN A 373 11.30 -9.19 21.57
CA GLN A 373 12.52 -8.92 20.80
C GLN A 373 12.20 -8.76 19.31
N ALA A 374 11.37 -9.64 18.75
CA ALA A 374 10.92 -9.52 17.35
C ALA A 374 10.10 -8.24 17.09
N MET A 375 9.25 -7.81 18.04
CA MET A 375 8.53 -6.53 17.97
C MET A 375 9.50 -5.36 17.77
N HIS A 376 10.56 -5.26 18.59
CA HIS A 376 11.56 -4.20 18.45
C HIS A 376 12.33 -4.27 17.13
N ALA A 377 12.59 -5.46 16.60
CA ALA A 377 13.21 -5.62 15.30
C ALA A 377 12.30 -5.11 14.18
N PHE A 378 11.01 -5.46 14.19
CA PHE A 378 10.04 -4.98 13.20
C PHE A 378 9.95 -3.46 13.23
N TRP A 379 9.84 -2.86 14.40
CA TRP A 379 9.77 -1.40 14.55
C TRP A 379 11.10 -0.66 14.32
N GLY A 380 12.22 -1.39 14.22
CA GLY A 380 13.56 -0.82 14.14
C GLY A 380 14.19 -0.79 12.74
N VAL A 381 13.61 -1.48 11.73
CA VAL A 381 14.29 -1.69 10.44
C VAL A 381 13.48 -1.24 9.23
N GLY A 382 14.10 -0.43 8.37
CA GLY A 382 13.60 -0.05 7.05
C GLY A 382 12.12 0.37 7.05
N GLN A 383 11.38 -0.04 6.03
CA GLN A 383 9.93 0.23 5.93
C GLN A 383 9.09 -0.57 6.94
N MET A 384 9.63 -1.62 7.55
CA MET A 384 8.95 -2.35 8.63
C MET A 384 8.76 -1.47 9.89
N SER A 385 9.57 -0.40 10.02
CA SER A 385 9.41 0.57 11.10
C SER A 385 8.04 1.27 11.11
N PHE A 386 7.33 1.33 9.97
CA PHE A 386 5.98 1.90 9.88
C PHE A 386 4.90 1.02 10.52
N VAL A 387 5.24 -0.21 10.93
CA VAL A 387 4.26 -1.13 11.48
C VAL A 387 3.60 -0.54 12.72
N LYS A 388 2.27 -0.38 12.67
CA LYS A 388 1.48 0.13 13.81
C LYS A 388 1.12 -0.99 14.78
N HIS A 389 0.60 -2.09 14.25
CA HIS A 389 0.13 -3.21 15.03
C HIS A 389 0.75 -4.51 14.53
N ALA A 390 1.26 -5.34 15.44
CA ALA A 390 1.83 -6.63 15.11
C ALA A 390 1.38 -7.71 16.10
N ILE A 391 0.87 -8.82 15.57
CA ILE A 391 0.42 -9.98 16.35
C ILE A 391 1.39 -11.13 16.10
N PHE A 392 1.97 -11.67 17.17
CA PHE A 392 2.95 -12.74 17.12
C PHE A 392 2.35 -14.04 17.64
N VAL A 393 2.44 -15.10 16.85
CA VAL A 393 1.94 -16.45 17.18
C VAL A 393 3.08 -17.47 17.12
N ASP A 394 2.94 -18.58 17.84
CA ASP A 394 3.97 -19.62 17.86
C ASP A 394 3.95 -20.51 16.61
N GLN A 395 5.00 -21.32 16.46
CA GLN A 395 5.19 -22.23 15.32
C GLN A 395 4.04 -23.22 15.09
N ASN A 396 3.26 -23.56 16.12
CA ASN A 396 2.13 -24.48 16.03
C ASN A 396 0.80 -23.80 15.68
N ALA A 397 0.78 -22.47 15.54
CA ALA A 397 -0.42 -21.77 15.12
C ALA A 397 -0.90 -22.24 13.73
N PRO A 398 -2.15 -21.97 13.35
CA PRO A 398 -2.63 -22.14 11.97
C PRO A 398 -1.80 -21.40 10.92
N GLY A 399 -2.17 -21.53 9.64
CA GLY A 399 -1.60 -20.72 8.57
C GLY A 399 -1.99 -19.25 8.75
N LEU A 400 -1.07 -18.31 8.49
CA LEU A 400 -1.35 -16.88 8.71
C LEU A 400 -2.44 -16.30 7.79
N GLY A 401 -2.74 -16.96 6.67
CA GLY A 401 -3.87 -16.62 5.79
C GLY A 401 -5.21 -17.22 6.22
N ASP A 402 -5.26 -18.07 7.26
CA ASP A 402 -6.49 -18.56 7.87
C ASP A 402 -6.91 -17.63 9.01
N TYR A 403 -7.49 -16.50 8.63
CA TYR A 403 -7.84 -15.44 9.58
C TYR A 403 -8.87 -15.90 10.63
N GLU A 404 -9.74 -16.85 10.30
CA GLU A 404 -10.71 -17.40 11.25
C GLU A 404 -10.00 -18.19 12.36
N ALA A 405 -9.13 -19.14 11.98
CA ALA A 405 -8.42 -19.97 12.96
C ALA A 405 -7.35 -19.18 13.74
N ILE A 406 -6.66 -18.24 13.09
CA ILE A 406 -5.67 -17.38 13.75
C ILE A 406 -6.34 -16.45 14.77
N SER A 407 -7.45 -15.81 14.41
CA SER A 407 -8.16 -14.93 15.35
C SER A 407 -8.68 -15.71 16.57
N ASP A 408 -9.20 -16.93 16.37
CA ASP A 408 -9.62 -17.79 17.48
C ASP A 408 -8.45 -18.16 18.41
N LEU A 409 -7.28 -18.51 17.85
CA LEU A 409 -6.09 -18.81 18.65
C LEU A 409 -5.61 -17.58 19.44
N VAL A 410 -5.54 -16.43 18.78
CA VAL A 410 -5.09 -15.17 19.42
C VAL A 410 -6.04 -14.80 20.55
N LEU A 411 -7.36 -14.79 20.32
CA LEU A 411 -8.34 -14.42 21.32
C LEU A 411 -8.43 -15.42 22.49
N ASN A 412 -8.05 -16.69 22.31
CA ASN A 412 -7.95 -17.66 23.40
C ASN A 412 -6.66 -17.57 24.21
N ARG A 413 -5.69 -16.76 23.78
CA ARG A 413 -4.41 -16.52 24.47
C ARG A 413 -4.20 -15.09 24.91
N PHE A 414 -5.02 -14.17 24.40
CA PHE A 414 -4.94 -12.74 24.68
C PHE A 414 -5.24 -12.43 26.15
N GLY A 415 -4.46 -11.51 26.72
CA GLY A 415 -4.64 -10.97 28.07
C GLY A 415 -3.59 -9.91 28.38
N GLU A 416 -3.58 -9.34 29.57
CA GLU A 416 -2.83 -8.11 29.85
C GLU A 416 -1.31 -8.25 29.61
N LYS A 417 -0.75 -9.42 29.95
CA LYS A 417 0.68 -9.71 29.78
C LYS A 417 1.11 -9.92 28.32
N SER A 418 0.14 -10.15 27.42
CA SER A 418 0.42 -10.30 25.98
C SER A 418 0.71 -8.97 25.29
N ILE A 419 0.37 -7.84 25.90
CA ILE A 419 0.44 -6.54 25.24
C ILE A 419 1.80 -5.86 25.48
N LEU A 420 2.33 -5.26 24.42
CA LEU A 420 3.38 -4.25 24.47
C LEU A 420 2.90 -3.01 23.73
N ILE A 421 2.71 -1.91 24.46
CA ILE A 421 2.52 -0.58 23.85
C ILE A 421 3.86 0.14 23.85
N SER A 422 4.24 0.68 22.70
CA SER A 422 5.46 1.44 22.49
C SER A 422 5.19 2.63 21.56
N GLU A 423 6.24 3.27 21.09
CA GLU A 423 6.19 4.44 20.22
C GLU A 423 7.31 4.36 19.17
N GLY A 424 7.13 5.01 18.03
CA GLY A 424 8.16 5.09 17.00
C GLY A 424 7.67 5.75 15.73
N VAL A 425 8.41 5.55 14.64
CA VAL A 425 8.08 6.13 13.33
C VAL A 425 6.75 5.56 12.82
N CYS A 426 5.87 6.44 12.35
CA CYS A 426 4.65 6.09 11.63
C CYS A 426 4.77 6.54 10.17
N ASP A 427 3.92 5.98 9.30
CA ASP A 427 3.76 6.51 7.96
C ASP A 427 3.38 8.01 8.02
N GLN A 428 3.91 8.82 7.09
CA GLN A 428 3.55 10.24 6.97
C GLN A 428 2.04 10.43 6.78
N LEU A 429 1.38 9.42 6.22
CA LEU A 429 -0.04 9.41 5.89
C LEU A 429 -0.91 8.89 7.05
N ASP A 430 -0.31 8.49 8.19
CA ASP A 430 -1.07 8.04 9.35
C ASP A 430 -1.86 9.21 9.97
N HIS A 431 -3.17 9.23 9.72
CA HIS A 431 -4.06 10.24 10.28
C HIS A 431 -4.38 9.99 11.75
N ALA A 432 -4.35 8.74 12.22
CA ALA A 432 -4.72 8.47 13.62
C ALA A 432 -3.65 8.97 14.58
N SER A 433 -2.38 9.01 14.18
CA SER A 433 -1.36 9.62 15.02
C SER A 433 -1.68 11.10 15.29
N PRO A 434 -1.56 11.59 16.55
CA PRO A 434 -1.66 13.01 16.84
C PRO A 434 -0.48 13.81 16.28
N ASN A 435 0.63 13.16 15.94
CA ASN A 435 1.85 13.78 15.41
C ASN A 435 2.08 13.38 13.95
N SER A 436 2.87 14.18 13.22
CA SER A 436 3.36 13.79 11.90
C SER A 436 4.48 12.75 12.01
N CYS A 437 4.38 11.64 11.27
CA CYS A 437 5.39 10.57 11.13
C CYS A 437 5.85 9.87 12.43
N TYR A 438 5.14 10.02 13.55
CA TYR A 438 5.51 9.42 14.83
C TYR A 438 4.25 9.14 15.66
N GLY A 439 4.16 7.99 16.32
CA GLY A 439 2.97 7.63 17.11
C GLY A 439 3.10 6.32 17.87
N GLY A 440 2.00 5.90 18.47
CA GLY A 440 1.90 4.70 19.28
C GLY A 440 1.90 3.41 18.47
N LYS A 441 2.55 2.38 18.99
CA LYS A 441 2.68 1.04 18.40
C LYS A 441 2.16 -0.03 19.34
N LEU A 442 1.51 -1.06 18.79
CA LEU A 442 0.94 -2.19 19.53
C LEU A 442 1.57 -3.51 19.10
N GLY A 443 2.18 -4.22 20.04
CA GLY A 443 2.56 -5.61 19.91
C GLY A 443 1.64 -6.51 20.72
N ILE A 444 1.16 -7.61 20.14
CA ILE A 444 0.40 -8.66 20.83
C ILE A 444 1.21 -9.96 20.76
N ASP A 445 1.63 -10.47 21.90
CA ASP A 445 2.30 -11.76 22.07
C ASP A 445 1.27 -12.87 22.36
N ALA A 446 0.85 -13.55 21.31
CA ALA A 446 0.01 -14.75 21.39
C ALA A 446 0.83 -16.05 21.24
N THR A 447 2.15 -16.00 21.44
CA THR A 447 3.02 -17.19 21.42
C THR A 447 2.83 -18.06 22.68
N VAL A 448 2.30 -17.47 23.74
CA VAL A 448 1.98 -18.11 25.03
C VAL A 448 0.55 -17.76 25.43
N ASP A 449 -0.10 -18.62 26.24
CA ASP A 449 -1.42 -18.32 26.79
C ASP A 449 -1.29 -17.32 27.95
N CYS A 450 -1.78 -16.10 27.73
CA CYS A 450 -1.88 -15.03 28.72
C CYS A 450 -3.32 -14.73 29.14
N SER A 451 -4.28 -15.56 28.76
CA SER A 451 -5.71 -15.29 28.93
C SER A 451 -6.22 -15.49 30.36
N ASP A 452 -7.21 -14.68 30.70
CA ASP A 452 -8.02 -14.84 31.91
C ASP A 452 -9.28 -15.68 31.64
N ASN A 453 -10.12 -15.84 32.67
CA ASN A 453 -11.41 -16.53 32.55
C ASN A 453 -12.35 -15.80 31.56
N ALA A 454 -13.08 -16.59 30.77
CA ALA A 454 -14.08 -16.07 29.84
C ALA A 454 -15.20 -15.29 30.58
N PRO A 455 -15.81 -14.29 29.94
CA PRO A 455 -16.92 -13.55 30.53
C PRO A 455 -18.21 -14.38 30.55
N VAL A 456 -19.16 -14.00 31.41
CA VAL A 456 -20.54 -14.48 31.35
C VAL A 456 -21.24 -13.80 30.18
N LEU A 457 -21.35 -14.51 29.07
CA LEU A 457 -21.95 -14.01 27.85
C LEU A 457 -23.43 -13.65 28.03
N LEU A 458 -23.79 -12.50 27.47
CA LEU A 458 -25.17 -12.06 27.28
C LEU A 458 -25.46 -11.98 25.79
N SER A 459 -26.73 -11.98 25.41
CA SER A 459 -27.09 -11.64 24.03
C SER A 459 -26.71 -10.19 23.70
N ASP A 460 -26.51 -9.90 22.41
CA ASP A 460 -26.20 -8.54 21.95
C ASP A 460 -27.21 -7.51 22.45
N LYS A 461 -28.50 -7.88 22.47
CA LYS A 461 -29.58 -7.02 22.95
C LYS A 461 -29.47 -6.75 24.45
N GLU A 462 -29.27 -7.78 25.28
CA GLU A 462 -29.16 -7.61 26.73
C GLU A 462 -27.92 -6.79 27.12
N LEU A 463 -26.81 -6.99 26.42
CA LEU A 463 -25.59 -6.22 26.64
C LEU A 463 -25.77 -4.77 26.19
N LEU A 464 -26.41 -4.54 25.04
CA LEU A 464 -26.76 -3.21 24.55
C LEU A 464 -27.66 -2.47 25.54
N ASP A 465 -28.72 -3.10 26.05
CA ASP A 465 -29.64 -2.49 27.02
C ASP A 465 -28.90 -2.05 28.29
N LYS A 466 -27.96 -2.88 28.78
CA LYS A 466 -27.07 -2.53 29.90
C LYS A 466 -26.20 -1.33 29.55
N PHE A 467 -25.57 -1.32 28.38
CA PHE A 467 -24.66 -0.24 27.97
C PHE A 467 -25.42 1.08 27.74
N GLN A 468 -26.63 1.02 27.19
CA GLN A 468 -27.53 2.17 27.03
C GLN A 468 -28.11 2.70 28.35
N SER A 469 -28.01 1.94 29.44
CA SER A 469 -28.27 2.48 30.79
C SER A 469 -27.14 3.40 31.28
N VAL A 470 -25.95 3.29 30.69
CA VAL A 470 -24.78 4.13 30.99
C VAL A 470 -24.70 5.34 30.07
N SER A 471 -24.87 5.14 28.76
CA SER A 471 -24.93 6.25 27.80
C SER A 471 -25.87 5.94 26.66
N LYS A 472 -26.80 6.86 26.38
CA LYS A 472 -27.72 6.78 25.23
C LYS A 472 -27.03 6.98 23.88
N LYS A 473 -25.72 7.29 23.89
CA LYS A 473 -24.89 7.42 22.68
C LYS A 473 -24.33 6.10 22.19
N ILE A 474 -24.47 5.03 22.97
CA ILE A 474 -24.24 3.67 22.50
C ILE A 474 -25.47 3.25 21.69
N LEU A 475 -25.36 3.28 20.36
CA LEU A 475 -26.50 3.16 19.45
C LEU A 475 -26.79 1.71 19.11
N GLU A 476 -25.74 0.97 18.74
CA GLU A 476 -25.81 -0.43 18.32
C GLU A 476 -24.60 -1.18 18.87
N LEU A 477 -24.72 -2.50 18.98
CA LEU A 477 -23.69 -3.38 19.51
C LEU A 477 -23.74 -4.72 18.79
N LYS A 478 -22.57 -5.25 18.43
CA LYS A 478 -22.41 -6.60 17.87
C LYS A 478 -21.27 -7.33 18.56
N GLN A 479 -21.49 -8.57 19.01
CA GLN A 479 -20.43 -9.43 19.51
C GLN A 479 -19.91 -10.37 18.43
N TYR A 480 -18.59 -10.49 18.36
CA TYR A 480 -17.86 -11.40 17.51
C TYR A 480 -17.06 -12.39 18.37
N LYS A 481 -16.80 -13.58 17.81
CA LYS A 481 -15.93 -14.60 18.42
C LYS A 481 -16.34 -14.95 19.86
N THR A 482 -17.65 -15.07 20.10
CA THR A 482 -18.25 -15.40 21.40
C THR A 482 -17.90 -16.80 21.90
N ASN A 483 -17.36 -17.65 21.03
CA ASN A 483 -16.81 -18.97 21.35
C ASN A 483 -15.41 -18.92 21.98
N THR A 484 -14.77 -17.74 22.09
CA THR A 484 -13.41 -17.59 22.60
C THR A 484 -13.40 -17.04 24.03
N LYS A 485 -12.24 -17.11 24.72
CA LYS A 485 -12.07 -16.51 26.05
C LYS A 485 -12.18 -14.98 26.04
N ASN A 486 -11.89 -14.33 24.91
CA ASN A 486 -11.95 -12.88 24.75
C ASN A 486 -12.87 -12.47 23.58
N PRO A 487 -14.20 -12.55 23.73
CA PRO A 487 -15.14 -12.03 22.75
C PRO A 487 -14.91 -10.53 22.49
N ILE A 488 -15.07 -10.13 21.23
CA ILE A 488 -14.96 -8.73 20.80
C ILE A 488 -16.35 -8.14 20.70
N CYS A 489 -16.59 -7.05 21.43
CA CYS A 489 -17.82 -6.29 21.38
C CYS A 489 -17.59 -4.98 20.63
N VAL A 490 -18.14 -4.88 19.41
CA VAL A 490 -18.08 -3.67 18.59
C VAL A 490 -19.28 -2.80 18.91
N ILE A 491 -19.04 -1.52 19.19
CA ILE A 491 -20.04 -0.56 19.68
C ILE A 491 -20.10 0.62 18.71
N LYS A 492 -21.27 0.85 18.12
CA LYS A 492 -21.54 2.08 17.35
C LYS A 492 -21.82 3.22 18.31
N PHE A 493 -21.01 4.27 18.26
CA PHE A 493 -21.02 5.34 19.26
C PHE A 493 -21.20 6.73 18.64
N GLY A 494 -22.24 7.45 19.11
CA GLY A 494 -22.49 8.84 18.76
C GLY A 494 -21.58 9.78 19.52
N LYS A 495 -20.35 9.97 19.01
CA LYS A 495 -19.28 10.69 19.71
C LYS A 495 -19.63 12.13 20.10
N ASN A 496 -19.73 12.36 21.41
CA ASN A 496 -19.86 13.69 22.03
C ASN A 496 -19.22 13.76 23.44
N GLU A 497 -18.63 12.66 23.91
CA GLU A 497 -17.90 12.53 25.17
C GLU A 497 -16.73 11.55 24.94
N ASN A 498 -15.73 11.57 25.83
CA ASN A 498 -14.55 10.72 25.70
C ASN A 498 -14.89 9.25 25.97
N VAL A 499 -14.43 8.35 25.08
CA VAL A 499 -14.64 6.90 25.21
C VAL A 499 -14.04 6.36 26.51
N SER A 500 -12.91 6.90 26.96
CA SER A 500 -12.29 6.54 28.25
C SER A 500 -13.24 6.73 29.43
N SER A 501 -14.03 7.81 29.46
CA SER A 501 -15.01 8.07 30.51
C SER A 501 -16.17 7.07 30.48
N ILE A 502 -16.62 6.70 29.27
CA ILE A 502 -17.65 5.68 29.09
C ILE A 502 -17.13 4.31 29.50
N PHE A 503 -15.93 3.95 29.08
CA PHE A 503 -15.28 2.69 29.44
C PHE A 503 -15.23 2.50 30.96
N GLU A 504 -14.78 3.51 31.69
CA GLU A 504 -14.75 3.50 33.16
C GLU A 504 -16.12 3.22 33.79
N LYS A 505 -17.20 3.80 33.25
CA LYS A 505 -18.57 3.56 33.73
C LYS A 505 -19.07 2.16 33.36
N LEU A 506 -18.63 1.60 32.24
CA LEU A 506 -19.03 0.26 31.76
C LEU A 506 -18.36 -0.86 32.57
N LEU A 507 -17.23 -0.61 33.25
CA LEU A 507 -16.54 -1.61 34.08
C LEU A 507 -17.42 -2.20 35.19
N LYS A 508 -18.52 -1.54 35.59
CA LYS A 508 -19.52 -2.15 36.50
C LYS A 508 -20.17 -3.42 35.94
N PHE A 509 -20.07 -3.66 34.63
CA PHE A 509 -20.55 -4.85 33.92
C PHE A 509 -19.40 -5.72 33.39
N LYS A 510 -18.16 -5.57 33.88
CA LYS A 510 -16.95 -6.26 33.39
C LYS A 510 -17.03 -7.78 33.38
N GLU A 511 -17.93 -8.38 34.17
CA GLU A 511 -18.16 -9.83 34.13
C GLU A 511 -18.80 -10.29 32.82
N ASN A 512 -19.37 -9.38 32.02
CA ASN A 512 -20.13 -9.72 30.80
C ASN A 512 -19.38 -9.44 29.48
N PHE A 513 -18.15 -8.91 29.52
CA PHE A 513 -17.38 -8.61 28.31
C PHE A 513 -15.87 -8.64 28.57
N ARG A 514 -15.06 -8.64 27.49
CA ARG A 514 -13.59 -8.61 27.58
C ARG A 514 -12.95 -7.54 26.71
N ILE A 515 -13.31 -7.46 25.43
CA ILE A 515 -12.77 -6.47 24.51
C ILE A 515 -13.92 -5.58 24.01
N LEU A 516 -13.81 -4.28 24.20
CA LEU A 516 -14.71 -3.29 23.61
C LEU A 516 -14.01 -2.53 22.49
N ILE A 517 -14.65 -2.38 21.34
CA ILE A 517 -14.16 -1.54 20.24
C ILE A 517 -15.24 -0.52 19.90
N PHE A 518 -14.96 0.75 20.13
CA PHE A 518 -15.87 1.86 19.80
C PHE A 518 -15.59 2.32 18.37
N VAL A 519 -16.65 2.41 17.55
CA VAL A 519 -16.59 2.91 16.17
C VAL A 519 -17.63 4.01 15.96
N GLY A 520 -17.37 4.93 15.01
CA GLY A 520 -18.28 6.03 14.69
C GLY A 520 -19.62 5.58 14.10
N VAL A 521 -20.58 6.50 14.03
CA VAL A 521 -21.97 6.23 13.60
C VAL A 521 -22.09 5.84 12.13
N GLU A 522 -21.12 6.25 11.32
CA GLU A 522 -21.01 5.95 9.89
C GLU A 522 -20.71 4.47 9.60
N ASN A 523 -20.29 3.69 10.61
CA ASN A 523 -19.75 2.36 10.39
C ASN A 523 -20.81 1.25 10.45
N ARG A 524 -20.73 0.28 9.54
CA ARG A 524 -21.59 -0.91 9.54
C ARG A 524 -21.00 -1.98 10.46
N ILE A 525 -21.56 -2.13 11.66
CA ILE A 525 -21.02 -3.03 12.69
C ILE A 525 -21.19 -4.53 12.39
N GLU A 526 -21.85 -4.88 11.29
CA GLU A 526 -21.96 -6.28 10.81
C GLU A 526 -20.86 -6.64 9.80
N ASN A 527 -20.20 -5.64 9.19
CA ASN A 527 -19.18 -5.85 8.17
C ASN A 527 -17.78 -5.99 8.80
N ALA A 528 -17.45 -7.19 9.26
CA ALA A 528 -16.16 -7.48 9.90
C ALA A 528 -14.94 -7.13 9.03
N TYR A 529 -15.03 -7.28 7.71
CA TYR A 529 -13.94 -6.98 6.78
C TYR A 529 -13.55 -5.50 6.82
N MET A 530 -14.54 -4.61 6.71
CA MET A 530 -14.34 -3.16 6.74
C MET A 530 -14.12 -2.63 8.15
N LEU A 531 -14.66 -3.28 9.19
CA LEU A 531 -14.36 -2.94 10.58
C LEU A 531 -12.89 -3.14 10.89
N LEU A 532 -12.26 -4.25 10.46
CA LEU A 532 -10.82 -4.44 10.67
C LEU A 532 -10.02 -3.30 10.06
N TRP A 533 -10.30 -2.96 8.79
CA TRP A 533 -9.66 -1.85 8.09
C TRP A 533 -9.79 -0.53 8.86
N ARG A 534 -10.99 -0.19 9.33
CA ARG A 534 -11.19 1.06 10.07
C ARG A 534 -10.46 1.08 11.40
N VAL A 535 -10.54 -0.01 12.16
CA VAL A 535 -9.95 -0.08 13.49
C VAL A 535 -8.43 0.10 13.40
N VAL A 536 -7.75 -0.62 12.52
CA VAL A 536 -6.28 -0.51 12.42
C VAL A 536 -5.81 0.83 11.85
N ASN A 537 -6.64 1.51 11.06
CA ASN A 537 -6.32 2.85 10.56
C ASN A 537 -6.56 3.93 11.62
N ASN A 538 -7.65 3.82 12.39
CA ASN A 538 -8.16 4.92 13.23
C ASN A 538 -7.56 4.98 14.64
N ILE A 539 -6.64 4.06 14.98
CA ILE A 539 -6.08 3.99 16.33
C ILE A 539 -4.61 4.38 16.36
N ASP A 540 -4.25 5.14 17.39
CA ASP A 540 -2.91 5.29 17.91
C ASP A 540 -2.83 4.53 19.23
N ALA A 541 -1.89 3.58 19.35
CA ALA A 541 -1.87 2.66 20.48
C ALA A 541 -1.64 3.33 21.84
N MET A 542 -1.01 4.51 21.89
CA MET A 542 -0.79 5.24 23.14
C MET A 542 -2.02 6.01 23.61
N ARG A 543 -2.83 6.50 22.67
CA ARG A 543 -4.01 7.34 22.97
C ARG A 543 -5.28 6.52 23.14
N ASP A 544 -5.45 5.51 22.29
CA ASP A 544 -6.77 4.92 22.03
C ASP A 544 -6.99 3.55 22.67
N ILE A 545 -5.99 3.00 23.37
CA ILE A 545 -6.08 1.71 24.02
C ILE A 545 -6.13 1.92 25.54
N TYR A 546 -7.21 1.44 26.16
CA TYR A 546 -7.41 1.46 27.60
C TYR A 546 -7.47 0.04 28.15
N ILE A 547 -6.76 -0.20 29.24
CA ILE A 547 -6.69 -1.52 29.90
C ILE A 547 -6.97 -1.31 31.39
N LYS A 548 -7.98 -2.03 31.92
CA LYS A 548 -8.32 -1.97 33.34
C LYS A 548 -9.06 -3.22 33.79
N ASP A 549 -8.68 -3.77 34.94
CA ASP A 549 -9.31 -4.95 35.54
C ASP A 549 -9.42 -6.16 34.57
N GLY A 550 -8.42 -6.41 33.74
CA GLY A 550 -8.42 -7.49 32.75
C GLY A 550 -9.37 -7.28 31.56
N VAL A 551 -9.88 -6.05 31.39
CA VAL A 551 -10.77 -5.65 30.30
C VAL A 551 -10.07 -4.63 29.41
N PHE A 552 -10.31 -4.73 28.10
CA PHE A 552 -9.65 -3.94 27.07
C PHE A 552 -10.67 -3.09 26.33
N CYS A 553 -10.30 -1.85 26.05
CA CYS A 553 -11.11 -0.94 25.26
C CYS A 553 -10.25 -0.27 24.20
N VAL A 554 -10.76 -0.22 22.97
CA VAL A 554 -10.16 0.44 21.82
C VAL A 554 -11.12 1.52 21.35
N ASP A 555 -10.66 2.76 21.30
CA ASP A 555 -11.38 3.86 20.68
C ASP A 555 -10.96 4.04 19.22
N ALA A 556 -11.72 3.46 18.28
CA ALA A 556 -11.52 3.61 16.84
C ALA A 556 -12.46 4.67 16.21
N THR A 557 -13.09 5.51 17.03
CA THR A 557 -13.92 6.63 16.56
C THR A 557 -13.05 7.80 16.05
N SER A 558 -13.59 8.64 15.18
CA SER A 558 -12.91 9.84 14.68
C SER A 558 -12.49 10.80 15.79
N LYS A 559 -11.26 11.31 15.76
CA LYS A 559 -10.71 12.14 16.84
C LYS A 559 -11.05 13.62 16.68
N ASN A 560 -11.17 14.32 17.79
CA ASN A 560 -11.43 15.75 17.83
C ASN A 560 -10.73 16.42 19.03
N GLU A 561 -10.98 17.71 19.22
CA GLU A 561 -10.37 18.52 20.28
C GLU A 561 -10.63 17.99 21.71
N LEU A 562 -11.70 17.23 21.94
CA LEU A 562 -11.99 16.59 23.25
C LEU A 562 -10.88 15.62 23.69
N GLU A 563 -10.08 15.15 22.72
CA GLU A 563 -9.01 14.17 22.90
C GLU A 563 -7.63 14.79 22.66
N GLY A 564 -7.55 16.13 22.55
CA GLY A 564 -6.34 16.85 22.20
C GLY A 564 -5.89 16.68 20.75
N TYR A 565 -6.77 16.18 19.88
CA TYR A 565 -6.48 16.02 18.46
C TYR A 565 -6.88 17.28 17.68
N THR A 566 -5.90 17.93 17.05
CA THR A 566 -6.07 19.25 16.39
C THR A 566 -5.92 19.19 14.87
N ARG A 567 -5.54 18.04 14.31
CA ARG A 567 -5.50 17.81 12.86
C ARG A 567 -6.94 17.61 12.34
N GLU A 568 -7.16 17.81 11.04
CA GLU A 568 -8.43 17.46 10.42
C GLU A 568 -8.56 15.93 10.32
N TRP A 569 -9.70 15.39 10.74
CA TRP A 569 -9.98 13.96 10.58
C TRP A 569 -10.39 13.68 9.12
N PRO A 570 -9.70 12.78 8.41
CA PRO A 570 -9.88 12.65 6.97
C PRO A 570 -11.20 11.96 6.61
N LYS A 571 -11.69 12.28 5.42
CA LYS A 571 -12.82 11.58 4.79
C LYS A 571 -12.34 10.26 4.18
N GLN A 572 -13.26 9.29 4.06
CA GLN A 572 -13.01 8.03 3.36
C GLN A 572 -13.17 8.23 1.84
N THR A 573 -12.50 7.39 1.05
CA THR A 573 -12.70 7.35 -0.42
C THR A 573 -13.90 6.48 -0.78
N ASP A 574 -14.78 7.01 -1.62
CA ASP A 574 -16.02 6.38 -2.05
C ASP A 574 -16.27 6.65 -3.53
N CYS A 575 -16.87 5.67 -4.23
CA CYS A 575 -17.32 5.88 -5.59
C CYS A 575 -18.54 6.83 -5.62
N THR A 576 -18.60 7.64 -6.68
CA THR A 576 -19.75 8.49 -6.97
C THR A 576 -20.89 7.62 -7.49
N LYS A 577 -22.00 7.53 -6.73
CA LYS A 577 -23.16 6.66 -7.04
C LYS A 577 -23.70 6.84 -8.45
N ASP A 578 -23.92 8.08 -8.86
CA ASP A 578 -24.52 8.39 -10.17
C ASP A 578 -23.62 7.93 -11.33
N ILE A 579 -22.30 8.02 -11.17
CA ILE A 579 -21.33 7.54 -12.17
C ILE A 579 -21.39 6.01 -12.26
N VAL A 580 -21.39 5.31 -11.13
CA VAL A 580 -21.48 3.84 -11.11
C VAL A 580 -22.81 3.37 -11.73
N TYR A 581 -23.92 4.05 -11.42
CA TYR A 581 -25.22 3.73 -12.02
C TYR A 581 -25.27 4.00 -13.53
N ASP A 582 -24.65 5.07 -14.01
CA ASP A 582 -24.51 5.28 -15.46
C ASP A 582 -23.69 4.17 -16.11
N LEU A 583 -22.54 3.81 -15.54
CA LEU A 583 -21.68 2.72 -16.03
C LEU A 583 -22.41 1.37 -16.09
N ILE A 584 -23.26 1.06 -15.09
CA ILE A 584 -24.14 -0.12 -15.09
C ILE A 584 -25.16 -0.03 -16.23
N LYS A 585 -25.81 1.13 -16.38
CA LYS A 585 -26.81 1.37 -17.43
C LYS A 585 -26.21 1.24 -18.84
N ARG A 586 -24.96 1.67 -19.03
CA ARG A 586 -24.20 1.48 -20.28
C ARG A 586 -23.71 0.05 -20.48
N GLY A 587 -23.78 -0.80 -19.47
CA GLY A 587 -23.26 -2.18 -19.51
C GLY A 587 -21.74 -2.28 -19.39
N VAL A 588 -21.06 -1.19 -19.01
CA VAL A 588 -19.60 -1.16 -18.83
C VAL A 588 -19.19 -1.94 -17.59
N ILE A 589 -20.01 -1.91 -16.54
CA ILE A 589 -19.85 -2.75 -15.34
C ILE A 589 -21.17 -3.47 -15.04
N LYS A 590 -21.08 -4.55 -14.25
CA LYS A 590 -22.25 -5.30 -13.80
C LYS A 590 -22.82 -4.69 -12.51
N ASP A 591 -24.12 -4.87 -12.30
CA ASP A 591 -24.76 -4.59 -11.01
C ASP A 591 -24.46 -5.74 -10.04
N GLU A 592 -23.65 -5.46 -9.01
CA GLU A 592 -23.13 -6.46 -8.08
C GLU A 592 -23.35 -6.03 -6.61
N PRO A 593 -24.61 -6.01 -6.13
CA PRO A 593 -24.96 -5.42 -4.83
C PRO A 593 -24.24 -6.08 -3.64
N GLU A 594 -24.02 -7.39 -3.66
CA GLU A 594 -23.28 -8.09 -2.60
C GLU A 594 -21.82 -7.64 -2.52
N LEU A 595 -21.17 -7.44 -3.67
CA LEU A 595 -19.81 -6.89 -3.75
C LEU A 595 -19.80 -5.43 -3.27
N PHE A 596 -20.80 -4.65 -3.69
CA PHE A 596 -20.93 -3.24 -3.30
C PHE A 596 -21.14 -3.07 -1.81
N GLU A 597 -21.93 -3.94 -1.19
CA GLU A 597 -22.18 -3.96 0.25
C GLU A 597 -20.95 -4.43 1.03
N LYS A 598 -20.31 -5.53 0.62
CA LYS A 598 -19.13 -6.08 1.30
C LYS A 598 -17.97 -5.09 1.38
N PHE A 599 -17.70 -4.38 0.29
CA PHE A 599 -16.59 -3.43 0.22
C PHE A 599 -17.00 -1.97 0.38
N GLU A 600 -18.28 -1.73 0.71
CA GLU A 600 -18.82 -0.40 1.00
C GLU A 600 -18.45 0.64 -0.07
N ILE A 601 -18.72 0.29 -1.33
CA ILE A 601 -18.33 1.07 -2.53
C ILE A 601 -18.82 2.53 -2.48
N PHE A 602 -19.89 2.80 -1.72
CA PHE A 602 -20.54 4.10 -1.63
C PHE A 602 -20.59 4.70 -0.22
N GLY A 603 -19.77 4.19 0.71
CA GLY A 603 -19.81 4.57 2.13
C GLY A 603 -20.61 3.61 3.00
#